data_AF-A0A364RGH0-F1
#
_entry.id   AF-A0A364RGH0-F1
#
_cell.length_a   1.000
_cell.length_b   1.000
_cell.length_c   1.000
_cell.angle_alpha   90.00
_cell.angle_beta   90.00
_cell.angle_gamma   90.00
#
_symmetry.space_group_name_H-M   'P 1'
#
loop_
_entity.id
_entity.type
_entity.pdbx_description
1 polymer ?
#
loop_
_entity_poly.entity_id
_entity_poly.type
_entity_poly.pdbx_seq_one_letter_code
_entity_poly.pdbx_strand_id
1 'polypeptide(L)'
;MQMKQTYRLALLLGFPLIVFGFSANAQTKPLPASSLEQMLAAAAADTTTYRETLSGIHLKPIKKGNFILDFSQVLKENAMLAITNTAGKLVYQKPVKVSKKQQSWRYNLGKLKPDIYLVEVKTSDTTYWTKFKIGR
;
A
#
# COMPACT_ATOMS: atom_id res chain seq x y z
N MET A 1 32.24 46.14 -13.79
CA MET A 1 31.76 46.75 -12.53
C MET A 1 31.16 45.66 -11.66
N GLN A 2 31.70 45.47 -10.45
CA GLN A 2 31.19 44.52 -9.45
C GLN A 2 30.38 45.28 -8.40
N MET A 3 29.26 44.72 -7.94
CA MET A 3 28.63 45.16 -6.69
C MET A 3 28.32 43.93 -5.83
N LYS A 4 29.04 43.86 -4.71
CA LYS A 4 28.77 42.98 -3.57
C LYS A 4 27.96 43.79 -2.58
N GLN A 5 26.81 43.27 -2.15
CA GLN A 5 26.08 43.82 -1.02
C GLN A 5 25.90 42.73 0.03
N THR A 6 26.76 42.80 1.04
CA THR A 6 26.69 42.07 2.30
C THR A 6 25.87 42.87 3.30
N TYR A 7 24.83 42.27 3.88
CA TYR A 7 24.17 42.78 5.08
C TYR A 7 24.28 41.71 6.18
N ARG A 8 25.00 42.07 7.24
CA ARG A 8 25.08 41.38 8.54
C ARG A 8 24.25 42.17 9.56
N LEU A 9 23.96 41.50 10.69
CA LEU A 9 23.35 41.98 11.95
C LEU A 9 21.81 42.08 11.96
N ALA A 10 21.08 41.71 13.03
CA ALA A 10 21.45 41.57 14.44
C ALA A 10 20.61 40.53 15.21
N LEU A 11 21.24 40.04 16.26
CA LEU A 11 20.78 39.31 17.45
C LEU A 11 19.55 39.96 18.14
N LEU A 12 18.68 39.17 18.80
CA LEU A 12 18.30 39.31 20.24
C LEU A 12 17.06 38.48 20.65
N LEU A 13 17.22 37.73 21.76
CA LEU A 13 16.24 37.36 22.81
C LEU A 13 15.11 36.39 22.40
N GLY A 14 14.91 35.22 23.00
CA GLY A 14 15.11 34.81 24.38
C GLY A 14 13.76 34.35 24.94
N PHE A 15 13.44 33.06 24.85
CA PHE A 15 12.34 32.42 25.61
C PHE A 15 12.57 30.90 25.65
N PRO A 16 13.00 30.30 26.78
CA PRO A 16 12.85 28.87 26.96
C PRO A 16 11.37 28.59 27.26
N LEU A 17 10.63 28.12 26.25
CA LEU A 17 9.34 27.49 26.44
C LEU A 17 9.57 26.18 27.21
N ILE A 18 9.22 26.20 28.50
CA ILE A 18 9.18 25.01 29.35
C ILE A 18 8.10 24.08 28.78
N VAL A 19 8.53 23.05 28.04
CA VAL A 19 7.66 21.97 27.60
C VAL A 19 7.48 21.04 28.80
N PHE A 20 6.33 21.13 29.47
CA PHE A 20 5.88 20.09 30.38
C PHE A 20 5.73 18.78 29.59
N GLY A 21 6.64 17.83 29.86
CA GLY A 21 6.55 16.48 29.35
C GLY A 21 5.37 15.75 29.97
N PHE A 22 4.32 15.50 29.18
CA PHE A 22 3.34 14.48 29.53
C PHE A 22 3.99 13.11 29.31
N SER A 23 4.45 12.46 30.38
CA SER A 23 4.80 11.05 30.33
C SER A 23 3.51 10.24 30.15
N ALA A 24 3.17 9.94 28.90
CA ALA A 24 2.18 8.92 28.60
C ALA A 24 2.75 7.56 29.07
N ASN A 25 2.30 7.08 30.22
CA ASN A 25 2.50 5.68 30.60
C ASN A 25 1.64 4.82 29.68
N ALA A 26 2.20 4.45 28.52
CA ALA A 26 1.65 3.39 27.70
C ALA A 26 1.68 2.11 28.53
N GLN A 27 0.49 1.59 28.84
CA GLN A 27 0.32 0.36 29.60
C GLN A 27 0.85 -0.81 28.77
N THR A 28 2.14 -1.09 28.86
CA THR A 28 2.77 -2.25 28.23
C THR A 28 2.36 -3.49 29.01
N LYS A 29 1.16 -4.01 28.71
CA LYS A 29 0.89 -5.42 28.96
C LYS A 29 1.76 -6.20 27.96
N PRO A 30 2.79 -6.93 28.40
CA PRO A 30 3.52 -7.78 27.48
C PRO A 30 2.53 -8.80 26.91
N LEU A 31 2.32 -8.75 25.59
CA LEU A 31 1.55 -9.79 24.91
C LEU A 31 2.30 -11.12 25.12
N PRO A 32 1.61 -12.21 25.51
CA PRO A 32 2.24 -13.52 25.63
C PRO A 32 2.81 -13.92 24.27
N ALA A 33 4.04 -14.44 24.26
CA ALA A 33 4.76 -14.80 23.04
C ALA A 33 3.96 -15.75 22.11
N SER A 34 3.04 -16.54 22.68
CA SER A 34 2.14 -17.40 21.91
C SER A 34 1.19 -16.64 20.97
N SER A 35 0.78 -15.42 21.34
CA SER A 35 -0.09 -14.59 20.49
C SER A 35 0.66 -14.05 19.27
N LEU A 36 1.96 -13.77 19.39
CA LEU A 36 2.78 -13.28 18.29
C LEU A 36 3.07 -14.39 17.28
N GLU A 37 3.37 -15.60 17.74
CA GLU A 37 3.50 -16.78 16.88
C GLU A 37 2.16 -17.15 16.22
N GLN A 38 1.04 -17.11 16.94
CA GLN A 38 -0.28 -17.39 16.36
C GLN A 38 -0.71 -16.31 15.35
N MET A 39 -0.39 -15.03 15.58
CA MET A 39 -0.61 -13.96 14.60
C MET A 39 0.30 -14.10 13.37
N LEU A 40 1.57 -14.48 13.54
CA LEU A 40 2.46 -14.76 12.41
C LEU A 40 2.02 -16.01 11.63
N ALA A 41 1.59 -17.06 12.32
CA ALA A 41 1.08 -18.29 11.71
C ALA A 41 -0.24 -18.06 10.96
N ALA A 42 -1.15 -17.26 11.54
CA ALA A 42 -2.38 -16.83 10.86
C ALA A 42 -2.08 -15.94 9.65
N ALA A 43 -1.10 -15.05 9.72
CA ALA A 43 -0.65 -14.25 8.57
C ALA A 43 0.07 -15.07 7.49
N ALA A 44 0.71 -16.19 7.87
CA ALA A 44 1.42 -17.08 6.96
C ALA A 44 0.49 -18.10 6.26
N ALA A 45 -0.62 -18.49 6.89
CA ALA A 45 -1.56 -19.49 6.36
C ALA A 45 -2.56 -18.92 5.34
N ASP A 46 -2.63 -17.60 5.16
CA ASP A 46 -3.82 -16.94 4.60
C ASP A 46 -3.61 -16.35 3.19
N THR A 47 -2.73 -16.96 2.39
CA THR A 47 -2.43 -16.47 1.03
C THR A 47 -3.29 -17.10 -0.06
N THR A 48 -4.12 -18.11 0.26
CA THR A 48 -4.90 -18.88 -0.73
C THR A 48 -6.41 -18.85 -0.51
N THR A 49 -6.89 -18.28 0.59
CA THR A 49 -8.34 -18.21 0.87
C THR A 49 -8.92 -16.94 0.26
N TYR A 50 -9.91 -17.08 -0.62
CA TYR A 50 -10.68 -15.94 -1.13
C TYR A 50 -11.42 -15.29 0.04
N ARG A 51 -10.99 -14.09 0.43
CA ARG A 51 -11.67 -13.25 1.42
C ARG A 51 -12.12 -11.97 0.75
N GLU A 52 -13.36 -11.57 1.03
CA GLU A 52 -13.87 -10.29 0.56
C GLU A 52 -13.04 -9.15 1.17
N THR A 53 -12.54 -8.27 0.31
CA THR A 53 -11.74 -7.11 0.72
C THR A 53 -12.50 -5.82 0.44
N LEU A 54 -12.36 -4.81 1.30
CA LEU A 54 -12.95 -3.48 1.08
C LEU A 54 -12.47 -2.83 -0.23
N SER A 55 -11.26 -3.18 -0.70
CA SER A 55 -10.73 -2.70 -1.97
C SER A 55 -11.31 -3.42 -3.18
N GLY A 56 -11.96 -4.58 -3.00
CA GLY A 56 -12.49 -5.39 -4.10
C GLY A 56 -11.41 -6.03 -4.97
N ILE A 57 -10.13 -5.96 -4.56
CA ILE A 57 -8.99 -6.49 -5.30
C ILE A 57 -8.65 -7.88 -4.74
N HIS A 58 -8.67 -8.88 -5.62
CA HIS A 58 -8.40 -10.27 -5.27
C HIS A 58 -7.38 -10.87 -6.23
N LEU A 59 -6.34 -11.50 -5.68
CA LEU A 59 -5.31 -12.18 -6.44
C LEU A 59 -5.51 -13.69 -6.34
N LYS A 60 -5.54 -14.38 -7.48
CA LYS A 60 -5.75 -15.83 -7.58
C LYS A 60 -4.58 -16.50 -8.31
N PRO A 61 -3.89 -17.48 -7.71
CA PRO A 61 -2.94 -18.30 -8.45
C PRO A 61 -3.68 -19.24 -9.42
N ILE A 62 -3.15 -19.44 -10.63
CA ILE A 62 -3.73 -20.37 -11.61
C ILE A 62 -2.85 -21.60 -11.87
N LYS A 63 -1.58 -21.42 -12.26
CA LYS A 63 -0.63 -22.48 -12.64
C LYS A 63 0.77 -22.00 -12.33
N LYS A 64 1.64 -22.83 -11.70
CA LYS A 64 3.08 -22.58 -11.39
C LYS A 64 3.54 -21.11 -11.56
N GLY A 65 3.18 -20.26 -10.60
CA GLY A 65 3.62 -18.85 -10.52
C GLY A 65 2.87 -17.85 -11.41
N ASN A 66 1.84 -18.27 -12.15
CA ASN A 66 0.94 -17.37 -12.87
C ASN A 66 -0.23 -16.94 -12.01
N PHE A 67 -0.59 -15.67 -12.12
CA PHE A 67 -1.65 -15.06 -11.33
C PHE A 67 -2.70 -14.37 -12.19
N ILE A 68 -3.94 -14.42 -11.71
CA ILE A 68 -5.05 -13.62 -12.20
C ILE A 68 -5.43 -12.63 -11.09
N LEU A 69 -5.75 -11.41 -11.49
CA LEU A 69 -6.28 -10.39 -10.61
C LEU A 69 -7.73 -10.08 -10.98
N ASP A 70 -8.61 -10.22 -10.00
CA ASP A 70 -10.00 -9.80 -10.07
C ASP A 70 -10.15 -8.49 -9.30
N PHE A 71 -10.74 -7.48 -9.93
CA PHE A 71 -11.09 -6.21 -9.30
C PHE A 71 -12.60 -6.02 -9.41
N SER A 72 -13.28 -5.82 -8.28
CA SER A 72 -14.73 -5.62 -8.22
C SER A 72 -15.08 -4.36 -7.43
N GLN A 73 -15.42 -3.29 -8.13
CA GLN A 73 -15.86 -2.02 -7.55
C GLN A 73 -16.77 -1.27 -8.52
N VAL A 74 -17.62 -0.39 -7.97
CA VAL A 74 -18.36 0.57 -8.79
C VAL A 74 -17.46 1.76 -9.07
N LEU A 75 -16.90 1.81 -10.26
CA LEU A 75 -16.13 2.96 -10.73
C LEU A 75 -17.03 3.98 -11.43
N LYS A 76 -16.90 5.26 -11.06
CA LYS A 76 -17.57 6.38 -11.71
C LYS A 76 -16.82 6.90 -12.94
N GLU A 77 -15.52 6.62 -13.02
CA GLU A 77 -14.63 7.07 -14.07
C GLU A 77 -13.54 6.03 -14.36
N ASN A 78 -12.84 6.20 -15.50
CA ASN A 78 -11.75 5.33 -15.87
C ASN A 78 -10.63 5.38 -14.82
N ALA A 79 -10.01 4.24 -14.56
CA ALA A 79 -8.91 4.11 -13.63
C ALA A 79 -7.65 3.54 -14.30
N MET A 80 -6.54 3.58 -13.59
CA MET A 80 -5.31 2.89 -13.95
C MET A 80 -4.99 1.81 -12.92
N LEU A 81 -4.92 0.56 -13.36
CA LEU A 81 -4.36 -0.52 -12.56
C LEU A 81 -2.84 -0.47 -12.70
N ALA A 82 -2.13 -0.38 -11.57
CA ALA A 82 -0.69 -0.45 -11.47
C ALA A 82 -0.29 -1.47 -10.42
N ILE A 83 0.76 -2.25 -10.71
CA ILE A 83 1.34 -3.19 -9.76
C ILE A 83 2.83 -2.90 -9.65
N THR A 84 3.28 -2.63 -8.43
CA THR A 84 4.68 -2.39 -8.11
C THR A 84 5.19 -3.47 -7.16
N ASN A 85 6.47 -3.82 -7.28
CA ASN A 85 7.11 -4.73 -6.33
C ASN A 85 7.72 -3.98 -5.15
N THR A 86 8.33 -4.68 -4.19
CA THR A 86 8.96 -4.06 -3.01
C THR A 86 10.07 -3.06 -3.36
N ALA A 87 10.73 -3.22 -4.51
CA ALA A 87 11.73 -2.28 -5.01
C ALA A 87 11.13 -1.02 -5.67
N GLY A 88 9.79 -0.87 -5.67
CA GLY A 88 9.09 0.23 -6.33
C GLY A 88 9.05 0.10 -7.86
N LYS A 89 9.50 -1.02 -8.42
CA LYS A 89 9.48 -1.25 -9.87
C LYS A 89 8.07 -1.59 -10.31
N LEU A 90 7.56 -0.86 -11.31
CA LEU A 90 6.32 -1.18 -12.00
C LEU A 90 6.48 -2.49 -12.79
N VAL A 91 5.69 -3.50 -12.46
CA VAL A 91 5.71 -4.81 -13.10
C VAL A 91 4.48 -5.08 -13.96
N TYR A 92 3.39 -4.34 -13.73
CA TYR A 92 2.17 -4.45 -14.53
C TYR A 92 1.43 -3.12 -14.52
N GLN A 93 0.88 -2.74 -15.68
CA GLN A 93 -0.01 -1.59 -15.79
C GLN A 93 -1.05 -1.79 -16.88
N LYS A 94 -2.32 -1.50 -16.59
CA LYS A 94 -3.42 -1.55 -17.55
C LYS A 94 -4.49 -0.50 -17.24
N PRO A 95 -5.13 0.08 -18.28
CA PRO A 95 -6.30 0.92 -18.06
C PRO A 95 -7.50 0.07 -17.62
N VAL A 96 -8.26 0.58 -16.65
CA VAL A 96 -9.55 0.05 -16.22
C VAL A 96 -10.63 0.94 -16.82
N LYS A 97 -11.23 0.50 -17.92
CA LYS A 97 -12.28 1.26 -18.60
C LYS A 97 -13.62 1.00 -17.95
N VAL A 98 -14.35 2.06 -17.64
CA VAL A 98 -15.72 1.96 -17.15
C VAL A 98 -16.67 1.67 -18.30
N SER A 99 -17.63 0.80 -18.05
CA SER A 99 -18.76 0.51 -18.93
C SER A 99 -20.04 0.56 -18.10
N LYS A 100 -21.17 0.96 -18.70
CA LYS A 100 -22.43 1.27 -18.00
C LYS A 100 -22.95 0.18 -17.04
N LYS A 101 -22.52 -1.07 -17.20
CA LYS A 101 -22.94 -2.22 -16.37
C LYS A 101 -21.77 -3.03 -15.81
N GLN A 102 -20.53 -2.57 -16.01
CA GLN A 102 -19.35 -3.34 -15.61
C GLN A 102 -18.86 -2.88 -14.23
N GLN A 103 -18.92 -3.81 -13.28
CA GLN A 103 -18.43 -3.60 -11.91
C GLN A 103 -17.24 -4.51 -11.58
N SER A 104 -16.86 -5.39 -12.51
CA SER A 104 -15.78 -6.35 -12.32
C SER A 104 -14.86 -6.40 -13.53
N TRP A 105 -13.57 -6.51 -13.27
CA TRP A 105 -12.51 -6.64 -14.26
C TRP A 105 -11.58 -7.77 -13.87
N ARG A 106 -11.14 -8.54 -14.87
CA ARG A 106 -10.20 -9.65 -14.69
C ARG A 106 -8.97 -9.42 -15.54
N TYR A 107 -7.81 -9.52 -14.91
CA TYR A 107 -6.50 -9.30 -15.54
C TYR A 107 -5.63 -10.54 -15.37
N ASN A 108 -5.10 -11.06 -16.48
CA ASN A 108 -4.03 -12.05 -16.42
C ASN A 108 -2.70 -11.30 -16.20
N LEU A 109 -2.08 -11.52 -15.05
CA LEU A 109 -0.80 -10.90 -14.67
C LEU A 109 0.40 -11.69 -15.20
N GLY A 110 0.18 -12.93 -15.65
CA GLY A 110 1.26 -13.84 -16.00
C GLY A 110 2.09 -14.21 -14.79
N LYS A 111 3.38 -14.51 -15.02
CA LYS A 111 4.29 -14.97 -13.97
C LYS A 111 4.77 -13.80 -13.10
N LEU A 112 4.58 -13.95 -11.79
CA LEU A 112 5.17 -13.06 -10.79
C LEU A 112 6.24 -13.83 -9.99
N LYS A 113 7.31 -13.12 -9.62
CA LYS A 113 8.38 -13.69 -8.79
C LYS A 113 7.94 -13.70 -7.31
N PRO A 114 8.54 -14.53 -6.46
CA PRO A 114 8.37 -14.40 -5.02
C PRO A 114 8.81 -13.02 -4.54
N ASP A 115 7.87 -12.20 -4.08
CA ASP A 115 8.06 -10.82 -3.61
C ASP A 115 6.76 -10.34 -2.93
N ILE A 116 6.77 -9.11 -2.39
CA ILE A 116 5.57 -8.38 -2.01
C ILE A 116 5.22 -7.40 -3.12
N TYR A 117 3.95 -7.37 -3.48
CA TYR A 117 3.41 -6.52 -4.54
C TYR A 117 2.35 -5.58 -3.98
N LEU A 118 2.47 -4.30 -4.31
CA LEU A 118 1.43 -3.31 -4.10
C LEU A 118 0.60 -3.24 -5.39
N VAL A 119 -0.70 -3.48 -5.27
CA VAL A 119 -1.66 -3.29 -6.34
C VAL A 119 -2.44 -2.02 -6.05
N GLU A 120 -2.53 -1.14 -7.04
CA GLU A 120 -3.29 0.09 -6.98
C GLU A 120 -4.21 0.20 -8.18
N VAL A 121 -5.47 0.57 -7.96
CA VAL A 121 -6.39 1.03 -9.00
C VAL A 121 -6.71 2.49 -8.69
N LYS A 122 -6.16 3.39 -9.52
CA LYS A 122 -6.20 4.85 -9.30
C LYS A 122 -7.17 5.52 -10.26
N THR A 123 -8.18 6.19 -9.72
CA THR A 123 -8.98 7.21 -10.41
C THR A 123 -8.40 8.60 -10.13
N SER A 124 -9.09 9.67 -10.52
CA SER A 124 -8.65 11.04 -10.21
C SER A 124 -8.78 11.37 -8.72
N ASP A 125 -9.77 10.78 -8.06
CA ASP A 125 -10.18 11.09 -6.68
C ASP A 125 -9.94 9.95 -5.67
N THR A 126 -9.80 8.72 -6.15
CA THR A 126 -9.83 7.52 -5.31
C THR A 126 -8.71 6.56 -5.70
N THR A 127 -8.07 5.96 -4.70
CA THR A 127 -7.11 4.87 -4.91
C THR A 127 -7.56 3.65 -4.11
N TYR A 128 -7.97 2.60 -4.83
CA TYR A 128 -8.16 1.28 -4.25
C TYR A 128 -6.82 0.58 -4.22
N TRP A 129 -6.41 0.06 -3.07
CA TRP A 129 -5.13 -0.60 -2.96
C TRP A 129 -5.18 -1.84 -2.08
N THR A 130 -4.22 -2.72 -2.30
CA THR A 130 -3.96 -3.87 -1.45
C THR A 130 -2.52 -4.34 -1.66
N LYS A 131 -2.00 -5.10 -0.70
CA LYS A 131 -0.67 -5.70 -0.79
C LYS A 131 -0.80 -7.22 -0.76
N PHE A 132 -0.11 -7.89 -1.67
CA PHE A 132 -0.03 -9.35 -1.71
C PHE A 132 1.40 -9.80 -1.53
N LYS A 133 1.60 -10.86 -0.74
CA LYS A 133 2.87 -11.57 -0.63
C LYS A 133 2.82 -12.80 -1.51
N ILE A 134 3.80 -12.98 -2.38
CA ILE A 134 3.97 -14.19 -3.20
C ILE A 134 5.14 -14.97 -2.61
N GLY A 135 4.84 -16.18 -2.13
CA GLY A 135 5.83 -17.12 -1.59
C GLY A 135 6.65 -17.82 -2.68
N ARG A 136 7.66 -18.58 -2.24
CA ARG A 136 8.42 -19.49 -3.11
C ARG A 136 7.65 -20.76 -3.41
#